data_AF-A0A2D7S3R8-F1
#
_entry.id   AF-A0A2D7S3R8-F1
#
_cell.length_a   1.000
_cell.length_b   1.000
_cell.length_c   1.000
_cell.angle_alpha   90.00
_cell.angle_beta   90.00
_cell.angle_gamma   90.00
#
_symmetry.space_group_name_H-M   'P 1'
#
loop_
_entity.id
_entity.type
_entity.pdbx_description
1 polymer ?
#
loop_
_entity_poly.entity_id
_entity_poly.type
_entity_poly.pdbx_seq_one_letter_code
_entity_poly.pdbx_strand_id
1 'polypeptide(L)'
;MTLKYKPNEDYGYYHLPYIINLISDKIIFGLANLQTPFAWNSSWLNFSSLFNLPFIEIRGTQLSNSILIFFVISLFLQKLYFVENKNSISFLFLFFLSSYTLVKFSRITEHGFDFPANIFLLLSFYYFIKIFEETDQFLIKKYFLLTLFFSLFSILIKLSTFAAPLLVLSSFIYLIKRKINLKFLIIPLIFSSLLFLLWIFQQFIFSGCFVPFFKFTCQENMSWYASGITEAVSGATGAVNKSFGQYSGNLSMEEYVKNFNWVSTWLNRNFTEFSEHAIAILIPMLILIILNVKNFFSKKYEIIKINDSKFFYITCLIFLCFSLTIWFIKSPVIRFGVPYFFILFFFLFIIFMNALDLKIKRGFYFVIILSISFNLIKNIDRILDKNQLSYWPKILKFEYSTTEVNGFKVYYPNSKSNYHQTKYCWALPFICHINKGNDINIYKKNGYTFIN
;
A
#
# COMPACT_ATOMS: atom_id res chain seq x y z
N MET A 1 -4.22 9.53 -19.20
CA MET A 1 -4.88 8.43 -18.44
C MET A 1 -6.06 7.94 -19.26
N THR A 2 -6.30 6.65 -19.51
CA THR A 2 -5.50 5.41 -19.23
C THR A 2 -5.66 4.42 -20.40
N LEU A 3 -5.02 4.72 -21.53
CA LEU A 3 -5.37 4.18 -22.87
C LEU A 3 -4.80 2.79 -23.23
N LYS A 4 -4.21 2.08 -22.26
CA LYS A 4 -3.90 0.64 -22.37
C LYS A 4 -4.33 -0.03 -21.09
N TYR A 5 -4.92 -1.22 -21.16
CA TYR A 5 -5.15 -2.03 -19.96
C TYR A 5 -3.93 -2.89 -19.62
N LYS A 6 -3.48 -2.78 -18.37
CA LYS A 6 -2.56 -3.67 -17.67
C LYS A 6 -2.85 -3.32 -16.21
N PRO A 7 -3.81 -4.01 -15.59
CA PRO A 7 -4.10 -3.77 -14.20
C PRO A 7 -2.94 -4.35 -13.37
N ASN A 8 -2.98 -4.16 -12.07
CA ASN A 8 -2.11 -4.90 -11.16
C ASN A 8 -2.29 -6.42 -11.38
N GLU A 9 -1.22 -7.20 -11.16
CA GLU A 9 -1.24 -8.66 -11.38
C GLU A 9 -2.28 -9.38 -10.51
N ASP A 10 -2.48 -8.89 -9.29
CA ASP A 10 -3.49 -9.37 -8.34
C ASP A 10 -4.94 -9.03 -8.75
N TYR A 11 -5.13 -8.12 -9.72
CA TYR A 11 -6.44 -7.50 -9.94
C TYR A 11 -7.49 -8.52 -10.41
N GLY A 12 -7.11 -9.35 -11.39
CA GLY A 12 -7.95 -10.44 -11.87
C GLY A 12 -7.95 -11.66 -10.95
N TYR A 13 -6.96 -11.77 -10.06
CA TYR A 13 -6.81 -12.91 -9.15
C TYR A 13 -7.80 -12.81 -7.98
N TYR A 14 -7.67 -11.77 -7.15
CA TYR A 14 -8.55 -11.56 -5.99
C TYR A 14 -9.13 -10.14 -5.86
N HIS A 15 -8.55 -9.08 -6.44
CA HIS A 15 -9.07 -7.72 -6.19
C HIS A 15 -10.48 -7.52 -6.74
N LEU A 16 -10.66 -7.79 -8.03
CA LEU A 16 -11.95 -7.64 -8.68
C LEU A 16 -12.94 -8.73 -8.22
N PRO A 17 -12.56 -10.03 -8.16
CA PRO A 17 -13.42 -11.06 -7.60
C PRO A 17 -13.94 -10.73 -6.19
N TYR A 18 -13.10 -10.20 -5.29
CA TYR A 18 -13.55 -9.76 -3.96
C TYR A 18 -14.60 -8.65 -4.04
N ILE A 19 -14.38 -7.64 -4.89
CA ILE A 19 -15.34 -6.54 -5.06
C ILE A 19 -16.66 -7.05 -5.61
N ILE A 20 -16.64 -7.99 -6.56
CA ILE A 20 -17.85 -8.63 -7.09
C ILE A 20 -18.60 -9.39 -5.98
N ASN A 21 -17.90 -10.17 -5.17
CA ASN A 21 -18.49 -10.90 -4.04
C ASN A 21 -19.19 -9.94 -3.06
N LEU A 22 -18.52 -8.84 -2.70
CA LEU A 22 -19.02 -7.83 -1.75
C LEU A 22 -20.18 -6.97 -2.30
N ILE A 23 -20.31 -6.85 -3.62
CA ILE A 23 -21.45 -6.17 -4.26
C ILE A 23 -22.63 -7.14 -4.46
N SER A 24 -22.37 -8.43 -4.63
CA SER A 24 -23.38 -9.44 -5.01
C SER A 24 -24.18 -9.99 -3.83
N ASP A 25 -23.63 -9.98 -2.61
CA ASP A 25 -24.29 -10.47 -1.40
C ASP A 25 -23.93 -9.60 -0.17
N LYS A 26 -24.75 -9.64 0.88
CA LYS A 26 -24.64 -8.76 2.05
C LYS A 26 -23.43 -9.08 2.91
N ILE A 27 -23.35 -10.34 3.37
CA ILE A 27 -22.30 -10.90 4.21
C ILE A 27 -22.17 -12.37 3.82
N ILE A 28 -20.95 -12.78 3.47
CA ILE A 28 -20.62 -14.15 3.06
C ILE A 28 -19.69 -14.74 4.10
N PHE A 29 -20.12 -15.80 4.76
CA PHE A 29 -19.32 -16.53 5.74
C PHE A 29 -18.45 -17.58 5.04
N GLY A 30 -17.18 -17.68 5.42
CA GLY A 30 -16.24 -18.63 4.82
C GLY A 30 -15.79 -18.28 3.40
N LEU A 31 -15.81 -17.01 3.02
CA LEU A 31 -15.36 -16.53 1.71
C LEU A 31 -13.94 -17.03 1.34
N ALA A 32 -13.06 -17.24 2.32
CA ALA A 32 -11.73 -17.81 2.16
C ALA A 32 -11.70 -19.21 1.51
N ASN A 33 -12.79 -19.99 1.62
CA ASN A 33 -12.92 -21.31 1.00
C ASN A 33 -13.04 -21.24 -0.53
N LEU A 34 -13.41 -20.09 -1.10
CA LEU A 34 -13.34 -19.88 -2.55
C LEU A 34 -11.90 -19.59 -3.02
N GLN A 35 -11.16 -18.78 -2.26
CA GLN A 35 -9.76 -18.45 -2.53
C GLN A 35 -9.05 -17.95 -1.26
N THR A 36 -7.85 -18.48 -0.98
CA THR A 36 -6.99 -18.10 0.16
C THR A 36 -6.81 -16.58 0.38
N PRO A 37 -6.62 -15.72 -0.64
CA PRO A 37 -6.47 -14.27 -0.43
C PRO A 37 -7.70 -13.60 0.19
N PHE A 38 -8.90 -14.17 0.04
CA PHE A 38 -10.12 -13.65 0.66
C PHE A 38 -10.17 -13.84 2.17
N ALA A 39 -9.25 -14.59 2.79
CA ALA A 39 -9.10 -14.61 4.24
C ALA A 39 -8.56 -13.29 4.79
N TRP A 40 -7.83 -12.51 3.97
CA TRP A 40 -7.13 -11.30 4.41
C TRP A 40 -7.34 -10.12 3.46
N ASN A 41 -8.42 -9.36 3.70
CA ASN A 41 -8.83 -8.30 2.79
C ASN A 41 -8.41 -6.89 3.21
N SER A 42 -8.01 -6.12 2.20
CA SER A 42 -7.72 -4.71 2.31
C SER A 42 -9.00 -3.89 2.50
N SER A 43 -9.05 -2.99 3.48
CA SER A 43 -10.15 -2.02 3.59
C SER A 43 -10.31 -1.13 2.36
N TRP A 44 -9.26 -0.97 1.53
CA TRP A 44 -9.33 -0.24 0.27
C TRP A 44 -10.15 -0.95 -0.82
N LEU A 45 -10.34 -2.27 -0.72
CA LEU A 45 -11.28 -3.00 -1.57
C LEU A 45 -12.72 -2.60 -1.25
N ASN A 46 -13.05 -2.51 0.05
CA ASN A 46 -14.36 -2.03 0.51
C ASN A 46 -14.60 -0.59 0.05
N PHE A 47 -13.57 0.27 0.07
CA PHE A 47 -13.67 1.63 -0.47
C PHE A 47 -13.81 1.64 -2.00
N SER A 48 -13.08 0.79 -2.73
CA SER A 48 -13.18 0.66 -4.18
C SER A 48 -14.55 0.18 -4.66
N SER A 49 -15.26 -0.66 -3.89
CA SER A 49 -16.59 -1.14 -4.28
C SER A 49 -17.65 -0.04 -4.33
N LEU A 50 -17.50 1.02 -3.54
CA LEU A 50 -18.40 2.19 -3.54
C LEU A 50 -18.45 2.91 -4.90
N PHE A 51 -17.45 2.71 -5.75
CA PHE A 51 -17.39 3.28 -7.09
C PHE A 51 -18.07 2.41 -8.17
N ASN A 52 -18.74 1.32 -7.79
CA ASN A 52 -19.65 0.59 -8.68
C ASN A 52 -20.97 1.37 -8.87
N LEU A 53 -20.89 2.46 -9.64
CA LEU A 53 -22.00 3.38 -9.89
C LEU A 53 -22.76 2.98 -11.18
N PRO A 54 -24.08 3.24 -11.31
CA PRO A 54 -24.91 2.77 -12.43
C PRO A 54 -24.37 3.04 -13.85
N PHE A 55 -23.64 4.15 -14.05
CA PHE A 55 -23.12 4.55 -15.38
C PHE A 55 -21.72 4.01 -15.72
N ILE A 56 -20.96 3.58 -14.72
CA ILE A 56 -19.54 3.20 -14.86
C ILE A 56 -19.32 1.72 -14.48
N GLU A 57 -20.25 1.16 -13.70
CA GLU A 57 -20.23 -0.20 -13.18
C GLU A 57 -18.88 -0.50 -12.49
N ILE A 58 -18.45 -1.76 -12.58
CA ILE A 58 -17.19 -2.29 -12.07
C ILE A 58 -15.96 -1.50 -12.56
N ARG A 59 -16.03 -0.77 -13.70
CA ARG A 59 -14.90 0.04 -14.19
C ARG A 59 -14.58 1.19 -13.23
N GLY A 60 -15.57 1.65 -12.46
CA GLY A 60 -15.41 2.73 -11.49
C GLY A 60 -14.54 2.34 -10.30
N THR A 61 -14.41 1.05 -9.99
CA THR A 61 -13.58 0.54 -8.87
C THR A 61 -12.11 0.95 -8.96
N GLN A 62 -11.63 1.29 -10.16
CA GLN A 62 -10.26 1.73 -10.42
C GLN A 62 -10.04 3.24 -10.16
N LEU A 63 -11.11 4.01 -9.88
CA LEU A 63 -11.04 5.45 -9.58
C LEU A 63 -10.47 5.74 -8.17
N SER A 64 -10.53 4.80 -7.23
CA SER A 64 -10.09 4.98 -5.84
C SER A 64 -8.63 5.46 -5.75
N ASN A 65 -7.72 4.79 -6.47
CA ASN A 65 -6.30 5.19 -6.54
C ASN A 65 -6.09 6.55 -7.22
N SER A 66 -6.97 6.93 -8.16
CA SER A 66 -6.93 8.24 -8.83
C SER A 66 -7.31 9.37 -7.89
N ILE A 67 -8.33 9.15 -7.05
CA ILE A 67 -8.74 10.11 -6.01
C ILE A 67 -7.61 10.32 -5.01
N LEU A 68 -6.89 9.26 -4.61
CA LEU A 68 -5.75 9.38 -3.70
C LEU A 68 -4.58 10.17 -4.32
N ILE A 69 -4.26 9.93 -5.59
CA ILE A 69 -3.22 10.69 -6.30
C ILE A 69 -3.61 12.17 -6.40
N PHE A 70 -4.87 12.46 -6.74
CA PHE A 70 -5.38 13.83 -6.77
C PHE A 70 -5.31 14.50 -5.39
N PHE A 71 -5.63 13.78 -4.31
CA PHE A 71 -5.49 14.28 -2.94
C PHE A 71 -4.04 14.62 -2.58
N VAL A 72 -3.07 13.75 -2.88
CA VAL A 72 -1.64 14.02 -2.61
C VAL A 72 -1.15 15.23 -3.42
N ILE A 73 -1.49 15.31 -4.71
CA ILE A 73 -1.08 16.42 -5.58
C ILE A 73 -1.72 17.75 -5.13
N SER A 74 -3.02 17.77 -4.80
CA SER A 74 -3.70 18.99 -4.33
C SER A 74 -3.18 19.47 -2.96
N LEU A 75 -2.92 18.55 -2.03
CA LEU A 75 -2.28 18.85 -0.74
C LEU A 75 -0.88 19.45 -0.94
N PHE A 76 -0.12 18.96 -1.91
CA PHE A 76 1.17 19.54 -2.28
C PHE A 76 1.06 20.91 -2.94
N LEU A 77 0.19 21.08 -3.95
CA LEU A 77 -0.03 22.37 -4.60
C LEU A 77 -0.41 23.45 -3.58
N GLN A 78 -1.31 23.12 -2.64
CA GLN A 78 -1.65 24.00 -1.53
C GLN A 78 -0.39 24.40 -0.72
N LYS A 79 0.49 23.45 -0.37
CA LYS A 79 1.72 23.77 0.36
C LYS A 79 2.75 24.54 -0.47
N LEU A 80 2.81 24.33 -1.79
CA LEU A 80 3.72 25.06 -2.68
C LEU A 80 3.40 26.55 -2.76
N TYR A 81 2.11 26.91 -2.75
CA TYR A 81 1.64 28.30 -2.80
C TYR A 81 1.64 28.97 -1.41
N PHE A 82 1.17 28.28 -0.36
CA PHE A 82 0.92 28.90 0.95
C PHE A 82 2.03 28.73 2.01
N VAL A 83 3.14 28.03 1.73
CA VAL A 83 4.25 27.89 2.69
C VAL A 83 5.41 28.82 2.33
N GLU A 84 5.68 29.78 3.22
CA GLU A 84 6.81 30.71 3.12
C GLU A 84 8.16 30.01 3.26
N ASN A 85 8.35 29.19 4.31
CA ASN A 85 9.60 28.48 4.53
C ASN A 85 9.68 27.15 3.73
N LYS A 86 10.17 27.24 2.50
CA LYS A 86 10.41 26.09 1.60
C LYS A 86 11.61 25.21 1.98
N ASN A 87 12.27 25.46 3.11
CA ASN A 87 13.37 24.63 3.65
C ASN A 87 12.97 23.79 4.88
N SER A 88 11.71 23.86 5.35
CA SER A 88 11.24 22.93 6.39
C SER A 88 11.29 21.48 5.89
N ILE A 89 11.61 20.54 6.79
CA ILE A 89 11.62 19.10 6.48
C ILE A 89 10.25 18.67 5.98
N SER A 90 9.15 19.12 6.59
CA SER A 90 7.81 18.71 6.13
C SER A 90 7.52 19.20 4.71
N PHE A 91 7.95 20.42 4.34
CA PHE A 91 7.83 20.91 2.97
C PHE A 91 8.67 20.05 2.00
N LEU A 92 9.94 19.79 2.33
CA LEU A 92 10.83 19.00 1.49
C LEU A 92 10.35 17.54 1.33
N PHE A 93 9.87 16.93 2.41
CA PHE A 93 9.31 15.57 2.40
C PHE A 93 8.12 15.49 1.44
N LEU A 94 7.15 16.40 1.59
CA LEU A 94 5.96 16.45 0.76
C LEU A 94 6.28 16.79 -0.70
N PHE A 95 7.27 17.65 -0.93
CA PHE A 95 7.78 17.97 -2.26
C PHE A 95 8.35 16.72 -2.96
N PHE A 96 9.25 15.99 -2.30
CA PHE A 96 9.83 14.77 -2.89
C PHE A 96 8.81 13.64 -3.03
N LEU A 97 7.84 13.55 -2.13
CA LEU A 97 6.71 12.61 -2.24
C LEU A 97 5.87 12.92 -3.48
N SER A 98 5.68 14.21 -3.78
CA SER A 98 4.92 14.66 -4.94
C SER A 98 5.67 14.43 -6.25
N SER A 99 6.97 14.72 -6.32
CA SER A 99 7.78 14.37 -7.50
C SER A 99 7.83 12.85 -7.71
N TYR A 100 8.03 12.07 -6.64
CA TYR A 100 8.02 10.61 -6.71
C TYR A 100 6.66 10.07 -7.20
N THR A 101 5.55 10.61 -6.70
CA THR A 101 4.22 10.15 -7.12
C THR A 101 3.94 10.48 -8.59
N LEU A 102 4.29 11.68 -9.06
CA LEU A 102 4.21 12.07 -10.46
C LEU A 102 5.08 11.17 -11.37
N VAL A 103 6.29 10.82 -10.95
CA VAL A 103 7.24 10.02 -11.75
C VAL A 103 6.83 8.54 -11.85
N LYS A 104 6.53 7.86 -10.74
CA LYS A 104 6.21 6.41 -10.76
C LYS A 104 4.75 6.12 -11.11
N PHE A 105 3.76 6.86 -10.61
CA PHE A 105 2.33 6.55 -10.81
C PHE A 105 1.77 7.17 -12.11
N SER A 106 2.60 7.19 -13.15
CA SER A 106 2.21 7.56 -14.52
C SER A 106 1.09 6.69 -15.10
N ARG A 107 0.79 5.53 -14.49
CA ARG A 107 -0.31 4.63 -14.85
C ARG A 107 -0.93 4.02 -13.61
N ILE A 108 -1.99 4.66 -13.14
CA ILE A 108 -2.65 4.38 -11.85
C ILE A 108 -3.09 2.92 -11.71
N THR A 109 -3.59 2.31 -12.79
CA THR A 109 -4.14 0.94 -12.79
C THR A 109 -3.10 -0.17 -12.59
N GLU A 110 -1.82 0.08 -12.85
CA GLU A 110 -0.76 -0.93 -12.64
C GLU A 110 -0.50 -1.19 -11.15
N HIS A 111 -0.88 -0.24 -10.29
CA HIS A 111 -0.65 -0.29 -8.87
C HIS A 111 -1.90 -0.79 -8.14
N GLY A 112 -1.76 -1.95 -7.47
CA GLY A 112 -2.77 -2.47 -6.57
C GLY A 112 -2.78 -1.72 -5.24
N PHE A 113 -3.37 -2.33 -4.21
CA PHE A 113 -3.60 -1.67 -2.91
C PHE A 113 -2.34 -1.53 -2.03
N ASP A 114 -1.19 -1.96 -2.52
CA ASP A 114 0.12 -1.59 -1.97
C ASP A 114 0.33 -0.07 -1.99
N PHE A 115 -0.09 0.58 -3.09
CA PHE A 115 0.08 2.02 -3.26
C PHE A 115 -0.66 2.86 -2.20
N PRO A 116 -1.98 2.69 -1.98
CA PRO A 116 -2.66 3.42 -0.92
C PRO A 116 -2.06 3.13 0.46
N ALA A 117 -1.76 1.88 0.83
CA ALA A 117 -1.10 1.60 2.13
C ALA A 117 0.20 2.41 2.29
N ASN A 118 1.06 2.41 1.27
CA ASN A 118 2.32 3.13 1.26
C ASN A 118 2.13 4.65 1.38
N ILE A 119 1.16 5.23 0.67
CA ILE A 119 0.86 6.67 0.74
C ILE A 119 0.31 7.06 2.12
N PHE A 120 -0.59 6.26 2.70
CA PHE A 120 -1.11 6.52 4.05
C PHE A 120 0.02 6.47 5.10
N LEU A 121 0.95 5.52 5.00
CA LEU A 121 2.15 5.49 5.85
C LEU A 121 3.06 6.72 5.65
N LEU A 122 3.28 7.14 4.39
CA LEU A 122 4.10 8.32 4.10
C LEU A 122 3.44 9.63 4.56
N LEU A 123 2.10 9.74 4.50
CA LEU A 123 1.35 10.84 5.08
C LEU A 123 1.41 10.82 6.62
N SER A 124 1.37 9.65 7.25
CA SER A 124 1.62 9.52 8.69
C SER A 124 3.00 10.04 9.09
N PHE A 125 4.04 9.71 8.29
CA PHE A 125 5.40 10.23 8.50
C PHE A 125 5.52 11.75 8.24
N TYR A 126 4.81 12.28 7.23
CA TYR A 126 4.71 13.73 7.01
C TYR A 126 4.15 14.46 8.23
N TYR A 127 3.03 14.00 8.79
CA TYR A 127 2.45 14.62 9.99
C TYR A 127 3.27 14.37 11.25
N PHE A 128 3.96 13.23 11.35
CA PHE A 128 4.97 12.99 12.38
C PHE A 128 6.06 14.08 12.34
N ILE A 129 6.67 14.38 11.18
CA ILE A 129 7.64 15.48 11.05
C ILE A 129 7.04 16.80 11.54
N LYS A 130 5.80 17.11 11.17
CA LYS A 130 5.16 18.39 11.57
C LYS A 130 4.99 18.54 13.08
N ILE A 131 4.79 17.46 13.85
CA ILE A 131 4.73 17.51 15.32
C ILE A 131 6.04 18.05 15.91
N PHE A 132 7.17 17.80 15.25
CA PHE A 132 8.50 18.22 15.70
C PHE A 132 8.91 19.61 15.19
N GLU A 133 8.37 20.07 14.07
CA GLU A 133 8.56 21.44 13.56
C GLU A 133 7.66 22.47 14.27
N GLU A 134 6.54 22.02 14.83
CA GLU A 134 5.51 22.88 15.41
C GLU A 134 5.78 23.26 16.87
N THR A 135 5.34 24.45 17.26
CA THR A 135 5.37 24.92 18.67
C THR A 135 3.97 25.09 19.25
N ASP A 136 2.96 25.37 18.42
CA ASP A 136 1.58 25.54 18.87
C ASP A 136 0.95 24.21 19.32
N GLN A 137 0.41 24.19 20.55
CA GLN A 137 -0.15 22.97 21.13
C GLN A 137 -1.42 22.47 20.43
N PHE A 138 -2.22 23.36 19.84
CA PHE A 138 -3.45 22.98 19.13
C PHE A 138 -3.11 22.31 17.79
N LEU A 139 -2.14 22.87 17.05
CA LEU A 139 -1.62 22.28 15.82
C LEU A 139 -0.88 20.96 16.09
N ILE A 140 -0.08 20.86 17.15
CA ILE A 140 0.54 19.59 17.59
C ILE A 140 -0.52 18.50 17.83
N LYS A 141 -1.61 18.81 18.56
CA LYS A 141 -2.73 17.87 18.77
C LYS A 141 -3.35 17.45 17.45
N LYS A 142 -3.62 18.40 16.54
CA LYS A 142 -4.17 18.13 15.20
C LYS A 142 -3.26 17.21 14.38
N TYR A 143 -1.95 17.48 14.34
CA TYR A 143 -0.99 16.65 13.62
C TYR A 143 -0.88 15.25 14.23
N PHE A 144 -0.92 15.11 15.56
CA PHE A 144 -1.00 13.81 16.23
C PHE A 144 -2.21 12.99 15.77
N LEU A 145 -3.41 13.59 15.72
CA LEU A 145 -4.61 12.88 15.25
C LEU A 145 -4.49 12.45 13.79
N LEU A 146 -3.84 13.26 12.95
CA LEU A 146 -3.58 12.89 11.56
C LEU A 146 -2.58 11.73 11.48
N THR A 147 -1.47 11.76 12.23
CA THR A 147 -0.53 10.62 12.35
C THR A 147 -1.24 9.34 12.82
N LEU A 148 -2.12 9.44 13.83
CA LEU A 148 -2.94 8.31 14.31
C LEU A 148 -3.83 7.73 13.20
N PHE A 149 -4.64 8.55 12.54
CA PHE A 149 -5.59 8.07 11.52
C PHE A 149 -4.88 7.58 10.25
N PHE A 150 -3.85 8.29 9.75
CA PHE A 150 -3.08 7.85 8.60
C PHE A 150 -2.33 6.53 8.89
N SER A 151 -1.80 6.35 10.10
CA SER A 151 -1.23 5.07 10.56
C SER A 151 -2.26 3.95 10.63
N LEU A 152 -3.44 4.22 11.18
CA LEU A 152 -4.51 3.22 11.29
C LEU A 152 -4.95 2.75 9.89
N PHE A 153 -5.28 3.70 9.00
CA PHE A 153 -5.69 3.38 7.64
C PHE A 153 -4.61 2.62 6.87
N SER A 154 -3.31 2.94 7.02
CA SER A 154 -2.26 2.19 6.32
C SER A 154 -2.28 0.69 6.66
N ILE A 155 -2.49 0.35 7.94
CA ILE A 155 -2.54 -1.03 8.44
C ILE A 155 -3.82 -1.73 7.97
N LEU A 156 -4.97 -1.07 8.08
CA LEU A 156 -6.27 -1.58 7.60
C LEU A 156 -6.27 -1.86 6.09
N ILE A 157 -5.45 -1.11 5.33
CA ILE A 157 -5.25 -1.34 3.90
C ILE A 157 -4.27 -2.50 3.70
N LYS A 158 -3.11 -2.53 4.39
CA LYS A 158 -2.15 -3.64 4.31
C LYS A 158 -1.18 -3.73 5.51
N LEU A 159 -1.01 -4.94 6.06
CA LEU A 159 -0.06 -5.24 7.14
C LEU A 159 1.42 -4.97 6.81
N SER A 160 1.78 -4.81 5.53
CA SER A 160 3.15 -4.43 5.15
C SER A 160 3.61 -3.11 5.78
N THR A 161 2.66 -2.27 6.22
CA THR A 161 2.89 -1.02 6.96
C THR A 161 2.99 -1.21 8.48
N PHE A 162 3.26 -2.42 8.97
CA PHE A 162 3.34 -2.80 10.40
C PHE A 162 4.17 -1.87 11.31
N ALA A 163 5.11 -1.09 10.77
CA ALA A 163 5.90 -0.13 11.55
C ALA A 163 5.15 1.18 11.88
N ALA A 164 4.01 1.45 11.24
CA ALA A 164 3.21 2.67 11.44
C ALA A 164 2.87 2.98 12.92
N PRO A 165 2.55 2.01 13.80
CA PRO A 165 2.29 2.27 15.22
C PRO A 165 3.47 2.88 15.97
N LEU A 166 4.72 2.67 15.52
CA LEU A 166 5.89 3.31 16.12
C LEU A 166 5.87 4.83 15.94
N LEU A 167 5.36 5.34 14.82
CA LEU A 167 5.21 6.78 14.61
C LEU A 167 4.17 7.38 15.57
N VAL A 168 3.08 6.66 15.82
CA VAL A 168 2.03 7.06 16.79
C VAL A 168 2.60 7.02 18.22
N LEU A 169 3.30 5.95 18.59
CA LEU A 169 3.91 5.77 19.91
C LEU A 169 4.94 6.86 20.21
N SER A 170 5.87 7.12 19.28
CA SER A 170 6.87 8.19 19.48
C SER A 170 6.23 9.58 19.51
N SER A 171 5.19 9.84 18.70
CA SER A 171 4.41 11.07 18.80
C SER A 171 3.72 11.20 20.16
N PHE A 172 3.19 10.10 20.72
CA PHE A 172 2.52 10.09 22.02
C PHE A 172 3.51 10.36 23.16
N ILE A 173 4.69 9.74 23.13
CA ILE A 173 5.80 10.02 24.05
C ILE A 173 6.21 11.51 23.97
N TYR A 174 6.22 12.10 22.77
CA TYR A 174 6.49 13.52 22.59
C TYR A 174 5.41 14.43 23.23
N LEU A 175 4.12 14.07 23.09
CA LEU A 175 3.03 14.79 23.77
C LEU A 175 3.19 14.77 25.31
N ILE A 176 3.57 13.60 25.87
CA ILE A 176 3.83 13.45 27.30
C ILE A 176 5.01 14.32 27.74
N LYS A 177 6.14 14.28 27.02
CA LYS A 177 7.29 15.17 27.27
C LYS A 177 6.90 16.65 27.27
N ARG A 178 6.04 17.06 26.34
CA ARG A 178 5.48 18.43 26.23
C ARG A 178 4.39 18.75 27.26
N LYS A 179 4.02 17.82 28.14
CA LYS A 179 2.93 17.94 29.13
C LYS A 179 1.58 18.35 28.51
N ILE A 180 1.32 17.92 27.28
CA ILE A 180 0.08 18.25 26.56
C ILE A 180 -1.09 17.44 27.14
N ASN A 181 -2.17 18.12 27.54
CA ASN A 181 -3.38 17.47 28.04
C ASN A 181 -3.96 16.48 27.00
N LEU A 182 -4.06 15.22 27.39
CA LEU A 182 -4.42 14.08 26.53
C LEU A 182 -5.94 13.83 26.39
N LYS A 183 -6.81 14.59 27.07
CA LYS A 183 -8.28 14.39 27.00
C LYS A 183 -8.85 14.39 25.58
N PHE A 184 -8.21 15.09 24.64
CA PHE A 184 -8.60 15.12 23.22
C PHE A 184 -8.47 13.76 22.50
N LEU A 185 -7.77 12.78 23.09
CA LEU A 185 -7.54 11.47 22.49
C LEU A 185 -8.67 10.47 22.72
N ILE A 186 -9.54 10.70 23.70
CA ILE A 186 -10.54 9.71 24.13
C ILE A 186 -11.44 9.30 22.95
N ILE A 187 -12.10 10.27 22.29
CA ILE A 187 -13.01 10.00 21.16
C ILE A 187 -12.25 9.42 19.95
N PRO A 188 -11.12 10.00 19.48
CA PRO A 188 -10.30 9.42 18.41
C PRO A 188 -9.83 7.98 18.68
N LEU A 189 -9.50 7.63 19.92
CA LEU A 189 -9.08 6.27 20.28
C LEU A 189 -10.25 5.28 20.27
N ILE A 190 -11.44 5.64 20.76
CA ILE A 190 -12.59 4.71 20.69
C ILE A 190 -13.05 4.53 19.24
N PHE A 191 -12.99 5.58 18.41
CA PHE A 191 -13.26 5.45 16.97
C PHE A 191 -12.24 4.54 16.29
N SER A 192 -10.94 4.72 16.60
CA SER A 192 -9.86 3.92 16.02
C SER A 192 -9.94 2.45 16.43
N SER A 193 -10.25 2.17 17.71
CA SER A 193 -10.40 0.79 18.19
C SER A 193 -11.65 0.12 17.62
N LEU A 194 -12.79 0.82 17.55
CA LEU A 194 -14.00 0.31 16.92
C LEU A 194 -13.76 -0.06 15.44
N LEU A 195 -13.11 0.82 14.68
CA LEU A 195 -12.81 0.58 13.27
C LEU A 195 -11.86 -0.62 13.07
N PHE A 196 -10.85 -0.76 13.94
CA PHE A 196 -9.92 -1.89 13.93
C PHE A 196 -10.60 -3.21 14.30
N LEU A 197 -11.47 -3.20 15.32
CA LEU A 197 -12.27 -4.36 15.73
C LEU A 197 -13.24 -4.82 14.63
N LEU A 198 -13.92 -3.89 13.96
CA LEU A 198 -14.80 -4.21 12.82
C LEU A 198 -14.03 -4.90 11.68
N TRP A 199 -12.83 -4.43 11.37
CA TRP A 199 -12.00 -5.03 10.32
C TRP A 199 -11.40 -6.39 10.72
N ILE A 200 -11.06 -6.60 12.00
CA ILE A 200 -10.70 -7.94 12.54
C ILE A 200 -11.91 -8.89 12.46
N PHE A 201 -13.10 -8.44 12.87
CA PHE A 201 -14.32 -9.23 12.82
C PHE A 201 -14.72 -9.59 11.38
N GLN A 202 -14.42 -8.72 10.41
CA GLN A 202 -14.59 -9.01 8.99
C GLN A 202 -13.70 -10.20 8.54
N GLN A 203 -12.44 -10.30 8.98
CA GLN A 203 -11.59 -11.46 8.64
C GLN A 203 -12.13 -12.75 9.27
N PHE A 204 -12.68 -12.67 10.48
CA PHE A 204 -13.31 -13.80 11.17
C PHE A 204 -14.55 -14.33 10.44
N ILE A 205 -15.41 -13.44 9.92
CA ILE A 205 -16.54 -13.83 9.06
C ILE A 205 -16.02 -14.57 7.82
N PHE A 206 -14.97 -14.05 7.17
CA PHE A 206 -14.48 -14.60 5.92
C PHE A 206 -13.69 -15.91 6.05
N SER A 207 -13.10 -16.23 7.20
CA SER A 207 -12.17 -17.36 7.35
C SER A 207 -12.40 -18.27 8.56
N GLY A 208 -13.20 -17.85 9.54
CA GLY A 208 -13.22 -18.45 10.87
C GLY A 208 -12.04 -18.06 11.77
N CYS A 209 -11.14 -17.17 11.31
CA CYS A 209 -9.97 -16.69 12.06
C CYS A 209 -9.98 -15.17 12.23
N PHE A 210 -9.71 -14.68 13.44
CA PHE A 210 -9.52 -13.24 13.66
C PHE A 210 -8.23 -12.72 13.01
N VAL A 211 -7.17 -13.52 12.99
CA VAL A 211 -5.92 -13.24 12.26
C VAL A 211 -5.44 -14.52 11.55
N PRO A 212 -5.82 -14.76 10.28
CA PRO A 212 -5.52 -16.00 9.54
C PRO A 212 -4.06 -16.45 9.48
N PHE A 213 -3.09 -15.58 9.79
CA PHE A 213 -1.67 -15.94 9.92
C PHE A 213 -1.34 -16.74 11.20
N PHE A 214 -2.28 -16.82 12.15
CA PHE A 214 -2.06 -17.37 13.48
C PHE A 214 -3.17 -18.35 13.85
N LYS A 215 -2.85 -19.65 13.83
CA LYS A 215 -3.79 -20.74 14.13
C LYS A 215 -4.52 -20.57 15.48
N PHE A 216 -3.86 -20.02 16.50
CA PHE A 216 -4.48 -19.77 17.82
C PHE A 216 -5.60 -18.71 17.80
N THR A 217 -5.81 -18.00 16.68
CA THR A 217 -6.91 -17.04 16.50
C THR A 217 -8.06 -17.59 15.64
N CYS A 218 -7.97 -18.86 15.24
CA CYS A 218 -8.97 -19.58 14.44
C CYS A 218 -9.90 -20.40 15.33
N GLN A 219 -11.19 -20.39 15.01
CA GLN A 219 -12.20 -21.21 15.68
C GLN A 219 -12.61 -22.37 14.77
N GLU A 220 -11.90 -23.50 14.89
CA GLU A 220 -12.09 -24.67 14.00
C GLU A 220 -13.51 -25.27 14.09
N ASN A 221 -14.22 -25.03 15.20
CA ASN A 221 -15.60 -25.49 15.40
C ASN A 221 -16.66 -24.71 14.58
N MET A 222 -16.28 -23.65 13.84
CA MET A 222 -17.24 -22.89 13.02
C MET A 222 -17.54 -23.61 11.71
N SER A 223 -18.83 -23.65 11.31
CA SER A 223 -19.32 -24.34 10.11
C SER A 223 -18.99 -23.67 8.76
N TRP A 224 -17.97 -22.80 8.77
CA TRP A 224 -17.41 -22.08 7.62
C TRP A 224 -15.90 -21.83 7.80
N TYR A 225 -15.25 -22.54 8.75
CA TYR A 225 -13.82 -22.40 9.01
C TYR A 225 -13.01 -22.88 7.80
N ALA A 226 -12.10 -22.04 7.32
CA ALA A 226 -11.23 -22.39 6.21
C ALA A 226 -10.10 -23.31 6.66
N SER A 227 -10.26 -24.62 6.44
CA SER A 227 -9.26 -25.61 6.83
C SER A 227 -7.92 -25.35 6.12
N GLY A 228 -6.81 -25.47 6.86
CA GLY A 228 -5.46 -25.21 6.34
C GLY A 228 -5.15 -23.75 6.00
N ILE A 229 -6.00 -22.79 6.38
CA ILE A 229 -5.81 -21.38 5.98
C ILE A 229 -4.52 -20.75 6.53
N THR A 230 -4.09 -21.17 7.73
CA THR A 230 -2.85 -20.65 8.33
C THR A 230 -1.62 -21.07 7.51
N GLU A 231 -1.57 -22.35 7.14
CA GLU A 231 -0.51 -22.94 6.32
C GLU A 231 -0.53 -22.37 4.91
N ALA A 232 -1.73 -22.22 4.30
CA ALA A 232 -1.88 -21.65 2.98
C ALA A 232 -1.42 -20.18 2.92
N VAL A 233 -1.84 -19.35 3.88
CA VAL A 233 -1.45 -17.92 3.93
C VAL A 233 0.03 -17.75 4.27
N SER A 234 0.59 -18.54 5.20
CA SER A 234 1.99 -18.41 5.63
C SER A 234 3.00 -19.03 4.63
N GLY A 235 2.71 -20.22 4.12
CA GLY A 235 3.57 -20.94 3.16
C GLY A 235 3.60 -20.26 1.80
N ALA A 236 2.43 -19.92 1.24
CA ALA A 236 2.37 -19.28 -0.07
C ALA A 236 3.01 -17.89 -0.08
N THR A 237 2.94 -17.12 1.03
CA THR A 237 3.60 -15.81 1.09
C THR A 237 5.10 -15.92 1.32
N GLY A 238 5.58 -16.82 2.20
CA GLY A 238 6.99 -16.92 2.57
C GLY A 238 7.94 -17.17 1.39
N ALA A 239 7.67 -18.20 0.58
CA ALA A 239 8.53 -18.57 -0.55
C ALA A 239 8.36 -17.66 -1.77
N VAL A 240 7.12 -17.25 -2.09
CA VAL A 240 6.83 -16.38 -3.24
C VAL A 240 7.42 -14.99 -3.04
N ASN A 241 7.29 -14.40 -1.84
CA ASN A 241 7.89 -13.10 -1.53
C ASN A 241 9.43 -13.13 -1.60
N LYS A 242 10.03 -14.32 -1.38
CA LYS A 242 11.46 -14.60 -1.53
C LYS A 242 11.85 -15.06 -2.95
N SER A 243 10.97 -14.90 -3.94
CA SER A 243 11.23 -15.17 -5.37
C SER A 243 11.55 -16.62 -5.74
N PHE A 244 11.09 -17.61 -4.95
CA PHE A 244 11.33 -19.05 -5.22
C PHE A 244 10.87 -19.50 -6.62
N GLY A 245 9.82 -18.89 -7.19
CA GLY A 245 9.36 -19.20 -8.55
C GLY A 245 10.35 -18.83 -9.69
N GLN A 246 11.48 -18.18 -9.38
CA GLN A 246 12.59 -17.96 -10.32
C GLN A 246 13.88 -18.66 -9.87
N TYR A 247 13.82 -19.48 -8.82
CA TYR A 247 14.95 -20.29 -8.38
C TYR A 247 15.12 -21.51 -9.30
N SER A 248 16.34 -21.71 -9.80
CA SER A 248 16.69 -22.78 -10.74
C SER A 248 17.68 -23.79 -10.14
N GLY A 249 17.81 -23.83 -8.82
CA GLY A 249 18.67 -24.78 -8.11
C GLY A 249 17.88 -25.90 -7.43
N ASN A 250 18.59 -26.74 -6.69
CA ASN A 250 18.06 -28.03 -6.22
C ASN A 250 17.46 -28.00 -4.80
N LEU A 251 17.53 -26.88 -4.09
CA LEU A 251 16.95 -26.75 -2.75
C LEU A 251 15.42 -26.89 -2.79
N SER A 252 14.87 -27.63 -1.84
CA SER A 252 13.43 -27.61 -1.58
C SER A 252 12.96 -26.21 -1.16
N MET A 253 11.64 -25.97 -1.26
CA MET A 253 11.05 -24.69 -0.85
C MET A 253 11.37 -24.33 0.61
N GLU A 254 11.40 -25.32 1.50
CA GLU A 254 11.72 -25.12 2.92
C GLU A 254 13.19 -24.76 3.16
N GLU A 255 14.11 -25.40 2.45
CA GLU A 255 15.55 -25.14 2.55
C GLU A 255 15.91 -23.78 1.93
N TYR A 256 15.28 -23.42 0.81
CA TYR A 256 15.46 -22.13 0.14
C TYR A 256 15.06 -20.94 1.03
N VAL A 257 13.99 -21.08 1.83
CA VAL A 257 13.50 -20.00 2.71
C VAL A 257 14.41 -19.78 3.93
N LYS A 258 15.18 -20.80 4.33
CA LYS A 258 16.14 -20.80 5.45
C LYS A 258 17.49 -20.13 5.09
N ASN A 259 18.26 -19.77 6.11
CA ASN A 259 19.67 -19.35 6.07
C ASN A 259 20.07 -18.34 4.97
N PHE A 260 19.14 -17.46 4.55
CA PHE A 260 19.35 -16.49 3.47
C PHE A 260 19.74 -17.08 2.10
N ASN A 261 19.50 -18.38 1.87
CA ASN A 261 19.73 -19.06 0.58
C ASN A 261 19.01 -18.36 -0.60
N TRP A 262 17.88 -17.71 -0.31
CA TRP A 262 17.06 -16.95 -1.25
C TRP A 262 17.63 -15.60 -1.70
N VAL A 263 18.63 -15.03 -1.01
CA VAL A 263 19.03 -13.62 -1.20
C VAL A 263 19.63 -13.36 -2.59
N SER A 264 20.41 -14.29 -3.14
CA SER A 264 21.02 -14.14 -4.47
C SER A 264 19.97 -14.11 -5.58
N THR A 265 19.06 -15.09 -5.61
CA THR A 265 17.93 -15.16 -6.55
C THR A 265 17.01 -13.95 -6.39
N TRP A 266 16.71 -13.55 -5.16
CA TRP A 266 15.91 -12.37 -4.87
C TRP A 266 16.58 -11.08 -5.36
N LEU A 267 17.87 -10.86 -5.12
CA LEU A 267 18.59 -9.67 -5.61
C LEU A 267 18.50 -9.59 -7.13
N ASN A 268 18.82 -10.69 -7.83
CA ASN A 268 18.78 -10.75 -9.29
C ASN A 268 17.36 -10.46 -9.85
N ARG A 269 16.31 -11.03 -9.24
CA ARG A 269 14.90 -10.76 -9.62
C ARG A 269 14.49 -9.31 -9.40
N ASN A 270 14.92 -8.71 -8.29
CA ASN A 270 14.37 -7.45 -7.79
C ASN A 270 15.21 -6.22 -8.15
N PHE A 271 16.43 -6.38 -8.67
CA PHE A 271 17.36 -5.27 -8.95
C PHE A 271 16.75 -4.17 -9.84
N THR A 272 16.04 -4.54 -10.91
CA THR A 272 15.38 -3.57 -11.81
C THR A 272 14.24 -2.83 -11.10
N GLU A 273 13.38 -3.55 -10.37
CA GLU A 273 12.26 -2.92 -9.63
C GLU A 273 12.78 -1.97 -8.55
N PHE A 274 13.79 -2.39 -7.79
CA PHE A 274 14.45 -1.59 -6.76
C PHE A 274 15.13 -0.34 -7.36
N SER A 275 15.94 -0.50 -8.41
CA SER A 275 16.66 0.61 -9.03
C SER A 275 15.71 1.64 -9.64
N GLU A 276 14.62 1.24 -10.30
CA GLU A 276 13.60 2.19 -10.76
C GLU A 276 13.00 3.02 -9.61
N HIS A 277 12.72 2.39 -8.46
CA HIS A 277 12.17 3.11 -7.30
C HIS A 277 13.22 4.02 -6.67
N ALA A 278 14.46 3.57 -6.48
CA ALA A 278 15.56 4.38 -5.95
C ALA A 278 15.86 5.58 -6.85
N ILE A 279 15.96 5.40 -8.16
CA ILE A 279 16.21 6.46 -9.14
C ILE A 279 15.10 7.51 -9.11
N ALA A 280 13.82 7.09 -9.05
CA ALA A 280 12.68 8.01 -8.99
C ALA A 280 12.63 8.86 -7.69
N ILE A 281 13.27 8.41 -6.61
CA ILE A 281 13.38 9.14 -5.35
C ILE A 281 14.63 10.04 -5.35
N LEU A 282 15.76 9.51 -5.81
CA LEU A 282 17.07 10.17 -5.74
C LEU A 282 17.27 11.26 -6.80
N ILE A 283 16.77 11.11 -8.03
CA ILE A 283 16.96 12.13 -9.09
C ILE A 283 16.43 13.52 -8.66
N PRO A 284 15.19 13.67 -8.15
CA PRO A 284 14.71 14.95 -7.62
C PRO A 284 15.61 15.57 -6.54
N MET A 285 16.14 14.74 -5.64
CA MET A 285 17.05 15.17 -4.56
C MET A 285 18.39 15.65 -5.12
N LEU A 286 19.00 14.87 -6.02
CA LEU A 286 20.27 15.19 -6.68
C LEU A 286 20.18 16.47 -7.51
N ILE A 287 19.09 16.67 -8.26
CA ILE A 287 18.86 17.90 -9.04
C ILE A 287 18.81 19.12 -8.11
N LEU A 288 18.10 19.04 -6.96
CA LEU A 288 18.07 20.16 -6.01
C LEU A 288 19.43 20.42 -5.37
N ILE A 289 20.23 19.40 -5.06
CA ILE A 289 21.61 19.56 -4.58
C ILE A 289 22.43 20.29 -5.65
N ILE A 290 22.50 19.76 -6.87
CA ILE A 290 23.30 20.30 -7.99
C ILE A 290 22.96 21.77 -8.26
N LEU A 291 21.67 22.11 -8.32
CA LEU A 291 21.23 23.49 -8.56
C LEU A 291 21.58 24.46 -7.43
N ASN A 292 21.83 23.97 -6.21
CA ASN A 292 22.13 24.79 -5.03
C ASN A 292 23.58 24.65 -4.53
N VAL A 293 24.47 23.89 -5.20
CA VAL A 293 25.90 23.71 -4.85
C VAL A 293 26.61 25.03 -4.50
N LYS A 294 26.35 26.10 -5.26
CA LYS A 294 26.97 27.42 -5.01
C LYS A 294 26.61 28.04 -3.64
N ASN A 295 25.60 27.52 -2.94
CA ASN A 295 25.22 27.97 -1.60
C ASN A 295 26.03 27.31 -0.46
N PHE A 296 26.82 26.25 -0.72
CA PHE A 296 27.62 25.55 0.31
C PHE A 296 28.57 26.47 1.09
N PHE A 297 29.02 27.58 0.49
CA PHE A 297 30.00 28.50 1.09
C PHE A 297 29.36 29.73 1.76
N SER A 298 28.02 29.81 1.86
CA SER A 298 27.36 30.87 2.61
C SER A 298 27.30 30.55 4.11
N LYS A 299 27.45 31.58 4.96
CA LYS A 299 27.54 31.49 6.45
C LYS A 299 26.70 30.36 7.08
N LYS A 300 27.21 29.75 8.16
CA LYS A 300 26.46 28.84 9.04
C LYS A 300 25.05 29.39 9.33
N TYR A 301 24.04 28.68 8.84
CA TYR A 301 22.63 28.92 9.14
C TYR A 301 22.04 27.61 9.64
N GLU A 302 21.31 27.63 10.75
CA GLU A 302 20.46 26.49 11.11
C GLU A 302 19.36 26.33 10.04
N ILE A 303 19.56 25.41 9.10
CA ILE A 303 18.60 25.14 8.03
C ILE A 303 17.31 24.52 8.58
N ILE A 304 17.43 23.79 9.70
CA ILE A 304 16.37 22.95 10.22
C ILE A 304 16.14 23.23 11.71
N LYS A 305 14.98 23.82 12.01
CA LYS A 305 14.46 23.94 13.37
C LYS A 305 13.59 22.72 13.70
N ILE A 306 14.15 21.78 14.47
CA ILE A 306 13.43 20.64 15.06
C ILE A 306 13.42 20.79 16.58
N ASN A 307 12.23 20.75 17.19
CA ASN A 307 12.09 20.72 18.64
C ASN A 307 12.39 19.33 19.21
N ASP A 308 13.32 19.19 20.17
CA ASP A 308 13.84 17.89 20.64
C ASP A 308 14.43 17.04 19.48
N SER A 309 15.36 17.66 18.75
CA SER A 309 16.04 17.07 17.59
C SER A 309 16.64 15.69 17.90
N LYS A 310 17.25 15.50 19.08
CA LYS A 310 17.81 14.21 19.52
C LYS A 310 16.74 13.12 19.54
N PHE A 311 15.56 13.37 20.11
CA PHE A 311 14.47 12.39 20.13
C PHE A 311 13.89 12.11 18.73
N PHE A 312 13.80 13.14 17.87
CA PHE A 312 13.41 12.97 16.47
C PHE A 312 14.38 12.05 15.70
N TYR A 313 15.69 12.34 15.72
CA TYR A 313 16.69 11.55 14.99
C TYR A 313 16.78 10.10 15.51
N ILE A 314 16.73 9.89 16.84
CA ILE A 314 16.70 8.54 17.43
C ILE A 314 15.43 7.79 17.01
N THR A 315 14.27 8.45 17.02
CA THR A 315 13.00 7.83 16.57
C THR A 315 13.06 7.40 15.11
N CYS A 316 13.55 8.27 14.23
CA CYS A 316 13.68 7.96 12.80
C CYS A 316 14.64 6.79 12.56
N LEU A 317 15.76 6.73 13.31
CA LEU A 317 16.70 5.61 13.25
C LEU A 317 16.04 4.28 13.70
N ILE A 318 15.37 4.28 14.86
CA ILE A 318 14.67 3.08 15.37
C ILE A 318 13.60 2.61 14.39
N PHE A 319 12.77 3.53 13.87
CA PHE A 319 11.74 3.24 12.87
C PHE A 319 12.35 2.61 11.61
N LEU A 320 13.43 3.18 11.06
CA LEU A 320 14.08 2.67 9.85
C LEU A 320 14.73 1.30 10.07
N CYS A 321 15.49 1.12 11.15
CA CYS A 321 16.11 -0.16 11.49
C CYS A 321 15.07 -1.27 11.68
N PHE A 322 14.02 -1.02 12.48
CA PHE A 322 12.95 -1.98 12.73
C PHE A 322 12.18 -2.34 11.45
N SER A 323 11.78 -1.33 10.69
CA SER A 323 10.97 -1.51 9.48
C SER A 323 11.71 -2.26 8.38
N LEU A 324 12.95 -1.85 8.04
CA LEU A 324 13.75 -2.50 6.99
C LEU A 324 14.16 -3.92 7.37
N THR A 325 14.52 -4.17 8.64
CA THR A 325 14.91 -5.51 9.11
C THR A 325 13.73 -6.48 9.02
N ILE A 326 12.55 -6.11 9.52
CA ILE A 326 11.37 -6.99 9.48
C ILE A 326 10.87 -7.18 8.04
N TRP A 327 10.84 -6.12 7.23
CA TRP A 327 10.49 -6.22 5.81
C TRP A 327 11.40 -7.22 5.08
N PHE A 328 12.73 -7.08 5.22
CA PHE A 328 13.69 -7.93 4.52
C PHE A 328 13.60 -9.40 4.96
N ILE A 329 13.45 -9.66 6.26
CA ILE A 329 13.40 -11.03 6.80
C ILE A 329 12.07 -11.74 6.48
N LYS A 330 10.94 -11.04 6.59
CA LYS A 330 9.60 -11.64 6.54
C LYS A 330 8.93 -11.56 5.17
N SER A 331 9.06 -10.45 4.45
CA SER A 331 8.30 -10.23 3.22
C SER A 331 9.01 -9.22 2.29
N PRO A 332 10.16 -9.58 1.69
CA PRO A 332 11.04 -8.67 0.95
C PRO A 332 10.51 -8.26 -0.44
N VAL A 333 9.19 -8.12 -0.63
CA VAL A 333 8.61 -7.60 -1.87
C VAL A 333 8.92 -6.10 -1.95
N ILE A 334 9.57 -5.66 -3.05
CA ILE A 334 10.01 -4.26 -3.21
C ILE A 334 8.85 -3.27 -3.01
N ARG A 335 7.68 -3.53 -3.59
CA ARG A 335 6.46 -2.71 -3.41
C ARG A 335 6.08 -2.47 -1.94
N PHE A 336 6.37 -3.40 -1.05
CA PHE A 336 6.08 -3.26 0.39
C PHE A 336 7.17 -2.48 1.14
N GLY A 337 8.40 -2.47 0.62
CA GLY A 337 9.55 -1.76 1.18
C GLY A 337 9.63 -0.29 0.75
N VAL A 338 8.98 0.08 -0.36
CA VAL A 338 8.91 1.44 -0.93
C VAL A 338 8.80 2.58 0.11
N PRO A 339 7.85 2.57 1.07
CA PRO A 339 7.71 3.70 2.01
C PRO A 339 8.91 3.80 2.96
N TYR A 340 9.49 2.66 3.37
CA TYR A 340 10.68 2.62 4.22
C TYR A 340 11.93 3.09 3.45
N PHE A 341 12.10 2.70 2.19
CA PHE A 341 13.18 3.21 1.33
C PHE A 341 13.02 4.71 1.02
N PHE A 342 11.80 5.19 0.82
CA PHE A 342 11.54 6.62 0.64
C PHE A 342 11.95 7.41 1.88
N ILE A 343 11.53 6.96 3.07
CA ILE A 343 11.91 7.60 4.34
C ILE A 343 13.43 7.50 4.57
N LEU A 344 14.07 6.37 4.23
CA LEU A 344 15.53 6.20 4.32
C LEU A 344 16.28 7.21 3.47
N PHE A 345 16.00 7.27 2.16
CA PHE A 345 16.69 8.19 1.25
C PHE A 345 16.41 9.65 1.61
N PHE A 346 15.18 9.98 2.00
CA PHE A 346 14.85 11.31 2.49
C PHE A 346 15.60 11.67 3.80
N PHE A 347 15.71 10.74 4.74
CA PHE A 347 16.41 10.97 6.00
C PHE A 347 17.92 11.13 5.80
N LEU A 348 18.52 10.31 4.92
CA LEU A 348 19.92 10.48 4.48
C LEU A 348 20.13 11.83 3.79
N PHE A 349 19.18 12.27 2.94
CA PHE A 349 19.20 13.60 2.34
C PHE A 349 19.16 14.70 3.40
N ILE A 350 18.30 14.61 4.42
CA ILE A 350 18.26 15.59 5.52
C ILE A 350 19.56 15.61 6.35
N ILE A 351 20.17 14.46 6.61
CA ILE A 351 21.48 14.38 7.29
C ILE A 351 22.55 15.07 6.42
N PHE A 352 22.59 14.79 5.13
CA PHE A 352 23.53 15.41 4.18
C PHE A 352 23.34 16.94 4.08
N MET A 353 22.09 17.40 4.02
CA MET A 353 21.74 18.82 4.03
C MET A 353 22.28 19.56 5.27
N ASN A 354 22.12 18.95 6.45
CA ASN A 354 22.64 19.51 7.71
C ASN A 354 24.16 19.44 7.81
N ALA A 355 24.78 18.35 7.36
CA ALA A 355 26.23 18.16 7.42
C ALA A 355 27.01 19.16 6.56
N LEU A 356 26.36 19.73 5.53
CA LEU A 356 26.97 20.67 4.58
C LEU A 356 26.37 22.09 4.66
N ASP A 357 25.57 22.38 5.69
CA ASP A 357 24.82 23.63 5.84
C ASP A 357 24.08 24.09 4.55
N LEU A 358 23.56 23.15 3.75
CA LEU A 358 22.98 23.48 2.44
C LEU A 358 21.57 24.08 2.57
N LYS A 359 21.33 25.23 1.93
CA LYS A 359 20.00 25.84 1.79
C LYS A 359 19.47 25.77 0.35
N ILE A 360 18.27 25.22 0.18
CA ILE A 360 17.58 25.16 -1.11
C ILE A 360 16.84 26.48 -1.33
N LYS A 361 17.26 27.23 -2.34
CA LYS A 361 16.62 28.51 -2.74
C LYS A 361 15.89 28.40 -4.07
N ARG A 362 16.34 27.50 -4.96
CA ARG A 362 15.85 27.35 -6.33
C ARG A 362 15.78 25.88 -6.75
N GLY A 363 15.10 25.62 -7.87
CA GLY A 363 14.99 24.29 -8.48
C GLY A 363 13.64 23.59 -8.26
N PHE A 364 12.82 24.02 -7.29
CA PHE A 364 11.51 23.41 -7.01
C PHE A 364 10.61 23.34 -8.26
N TYR A 365 10.38 24.48 -8.94
CA TYR A 365 9.58 24.52 -10.16
C TYR A 365 10.18 23.67 -11.29
N PHE A 366 11.51 23.68 -11.46
CA PHE A 366 12.19 22.89 -12.49
C PHE A 366 11.96 21.38 -12.29
N VAL A 367 12.13 20.87 -11.07
CA VAL A 367 11.90 19.47 -10.73
C VAL A 367 10.41 19.08 -10.88
N ILE A 368 9.48 19.96 -10.55
CA ILE A 368 8.04 19.72 -10.77
C ILE A 368 7.72 19.64 -12.27
N ILE A 369 8.20 20.62 -13.06
CA ILE A 369 8.02 20.64 -14.51
C ILE A 369 8.62 19.37 -15.14
N LEU A 370 9.79 18.93 -14.69
CA LEU A 370 10.43 17.69 -15.14
C LEU A 370 9.66 16.44 -14.72
N SER A 371 9.06 16.42 -13.53
CA SER A 371 8.21 15.31 -13.06
C SER A 371 6.90 15.22 -13.84
N ILE A 372 6.30 16.37 -14.18
CA ILE A 372 5.09 16.47 -15.00
C ILE A 372 5.40 16.10 -16.45
N SER A 373 6.47 16.64 -17.04
CA SER A 373 6.84 16.32 -18.43
C SER A 373 7.16 14.85 -18.60
N PHE A 374 7.88 14.23 -17.66
CA PHE A 374 8.14 12.78 -17.68
C PHE A 374 6.84 11.95 -17.61
N ASN A 375 5.87 12.36 -16.79
CA ASN A 375 4.56 11.70 -16.72
C ASN A 375 3.77 11.88 -18.03
N LEU A 376 3.78 13.07 -18.61
CA LEU A 376 3.11 13.40 -19.86
C LEU A 376 3.72 12.64 -21.04
N ILE A 377 5.05 12.69 -21.23
CA ILE A 377 5.78 11.97 -22.29
C ILE A 377 5.45 10.48 -22.22
N LYS A 378 5.62 9.84 -21.04
CA LYS A 378 5.25 8.42 -20.85
C LYS A 378 3.79 8.11 -21.14
N ASN A 379 2.88 9.08 -21.07
CA ASN A 379 1.48 8.88 -21.43
C ASN A 379 1.20 9.17 -22.90
N ILE A 380 1.90 10.12 -23.53
CA ILE A 380 1.82 10.43 -24.96
C ILE A 380 2.39 9.27 -25.78
N ASP A 381 3.58 8.75 -25.44
CA ASP A 381 4.20 7.61 -26.12
C ASP A 381 3.25 6.41 -26.18
N ARG A 382 2.59 6.10 -25.05
CA ARG A 382 1.60 5.01 -24.94
C ARG A 382 0.33 5.22 -25.79
N ILE A 383 0.00 6.47 -26.13
CA ILE A 383 -1.13 6.83 -26.99
C ILE A 383 -0.72 6.68 -28.45
N LEU A 384 0.45 7.21 -28.82
CA LEU A 384 1.00 7.14 -30.17
C LEU A 384 1.30 5.69 -30.59
N ASP A 385 1.79 4.85 -29.67
CA ASP A 385 2.08 3.43 -29.90
C ASP A 385 0.86 2.59 -30.32
N LYS A 386 -0.39 3.06 -30.10
CA LYS A 386 -1.60 2.22 -30.24
C LYS A 386 -2.88 2.94 -30.67
N ASN A 387 -3.45 2.45 -31.78
CA ASN A 387 -4.81 2.74 -32.26
C ASN A 387 -5.92 2.13 -31.35
N GLN A 388 -5.98 2.49 -30.05
CA GLN A 388 -7.08 2.10 -29.16
C GLN A 388 -7.99 3.29 -28.81
N LEU A 389 -9.27 3.18 -29.22
CA LEU A 389 -10.32 4.19 -29.06
C LEU A 389 -10.97 4.23 -27.65
N SER A 390 -10.52 3.41 -26.70
CA SER A 390 -11.16 3.27 -25.37
C SER A 390 -10.36 3.96 -24.26
N TYR A 391 -10.83 5.12 -23.82
CA TYR A 391 -10.28 5.86 -22.67
C TYR A 391 -10.42 5.12 -21.32
N TRP A 392 -11.35 4.16 -21.23
CA TRP A 392 -11.56 3.34 -20.03
C TRP A 392 -10.66 2.10 -19.99
N PRO A 393 -10.20 1.68 -18.79
CA PRO A 393 -9.51 0.41 -18.57
C PRO A 393 -10.36 -0.80 -19.03
N LYS A 394 -9.88 -1.54 -20.05
CA LYS A 394 -10.57 -2.73 -20.59
C LYS A 394 -10.46 -3.93 -19.65
N ILE A 395 -11.39 -4.08 -18.71
CA ILE A 395 -11.54 -5.32 -17.91
C ILE A 395 -11.57 -6.53 -18.85
N LEU A 396 -10.72 -7.52 -18.58
CA LEU A 396 -10.66 -8.74 -19.39
C LEU A 396 -11.89 -9.61 -19.09
N LYS A 397 -12.56 -10.04 -20.16
CA LYS A 397 -13.60 -11.07 -20.12
C LYS A 397 -13.01 -12.35 -20.68
N PHE A 398 -13.26 -13.46 -20.00
CA PHE A 398 -12.80 -14.79 -20.39
C PHE A 398 -13.99 -15.72 -20.53
N GLU A 399 -13.82 -16.78 -21.32
CA GLU A 399 -14.76 -17.90 -21.32
C GLU A 399 -14.74 -18.58 -19.94
N TYR A 400 -15.92 -18.97 -19.50
CA TYR A 400 -16.13 -19.63 -18.22
C TYR A 400 -17.15 -20.75 -18.39
N SER A 401 -17.14 -21.68 -17.45
CA SER A 401 -18.10 -22.76 -17.33
C SER A 401 -18.77 -22.69 -15.96
N THR A 402 -19.84 -23.45 -15.81
CA THR A 402 -20.65 -23.49 -14.58
C THR A 402 -20.87 -24.92 -14.13
N THR A 403 -20.72 -25.16 -12.84
CA THR A 403 -21.15 -26.36 -12.12
C THR A 403 -22.25 -25.99 -11.13
N GLU A 404 -23.00 -26.98 -10.67
CA GLU A 404 -24.02 -26.81 -9.63
C GLU A 404 -23.58 -27.51 -8.34
N VAL A 405 -23.55 -26.77 -7.25
CA VAL A 405 -23.10 -27.23 -5.92
C VAL A 405 -24.18 -26.84 -4.92
N ASN A 406 -24.84 -27.84 -4.31
CA ASN A 406 -25.96 -27.65 -3.38
C ASN A 406 -27.11 -26.75 -3.92
N GLY A 407 -27.35 -26.71 -5.24
CA GLY A 407 -28.33 -25.82 -5.88
C GLY A 407 -27.81 -24.41 -6.22
N PHE A 408 -26.53 -24.12 -5.97
CA PHE A 408 -25.88 -22.87 -6.34
C PHE A 408 -25.06 -23.03 -7.61
N LYS A 409 -25.14 -22.03 -8.51
CA LYS A 409 -24.28 -21.96 -9.70
C LYS A 409 -22.90 -21.46 -9.30
N VAL A 410 -21.90 -22.33 -9.49
CA VAL A 410 -20.48 -22.03 -9.28
C VAL A 410 -19.81 -21.82 -10.63
N TYR A 411 -19.23 -20.64 -10.82
CA TYR A 411 -18.56 -20.21 -12.03
C TYR A 411 -17.05 -20.49 -11.94
N TYR A 412 -16.44 -20.92 -13.03
CA TYR A 412 -14.98 -21.13 -13.09
C TYR A 412 -14.41 -20.82 -14.49
N PRO A 413 -13.17 -20.29 -14.58
CA PRO A 413 -12.57 -19.92 -15.84
C PRO A 413 -12.27 -21.15 -16.72
N ASN A 414 -12.69 -21.11 -17.98
CA ASN A 414 -12.54 -22.22 -18.93
C ASN A 414 -11.30 -21.98 -19.81
N SER A 415 -10.12 -22.20 -19.25
CA SER A 415 -8.85 -21.85 -19.91
C SER A 415 -8.06 -23.06 -20.41
N LYS A 416 -8.12 -23.30 -21.73
CA LYS A 416 -7.11 -24.09 -22.46
C LYS A 416 -5.82 -23.30 -22.77
N SER A 417 -5.76 -22.02 -22.38
CA SER A 417 -4.64 -21.12 -22.67
C SER A 417 -3.46 -21.31 -21.70
N ASN A 418 -2.23 -21.19 -22.22
CA ASN A 418 -1.00 -21.16 -21.42
C ASN A 418 -0.80 -19.84 -20.65
N TYR A 419 -1.61 -18.81 -20.90
CA TYR A 419 -1.49 -17.52 -20.23
C TYR A 419 -2.08 -17.59 -18.80
N HIS A 420 -1.24 -17.47 -17.77
CA HIS A 420 -1.65 -17.66 -16.37
C HIS A 420 -2.89 -16.86 -15.96
N GLN A 421 -3.08 -15.62 -16.45
CA GLN A 421 -4.21 -14.78 -16.04
C GLN A 421 -5.57 -15.31 -16.52
N THR A 422 -5.62 -16.13 -17.58
CA THR A 422 -6.90 -16.73 -18.02
C THR A 422 -7.41 -17.81 -17.06
N LYS A 423 -6.62 -18.19 -16.04
CA LYS A 423 -6.98 -19.16 -15.00
C LYS A 423 -7.60 -18.52 -13.75
N TYR A 424 -7.85 -17.20 -13.74
CA TYR A 424 -8.40 -16.48 -12.58
C TYR A 424 -9.86 -16.06 -12.76
N CYS A 425 -10.52 -15.70 -11.65
CA CYS A 425 -11.93 -15.34 -11.61
C CYS A 425 -12.29 -13.99 -12.26
N TRP A 426 -11.37 -13.02 -12.37
CA TRP A 426 -11.59 -11.75 -13.09
C TRP A 426 -12.96 -11.11 -12.84
N ALA A 427 -13.80 -11.04 -13.87
CA ALA A 427 -15.15 -10.48 -13.87
C ALA A 427 -16.24 -11.56 -14.03
N LEU A 428 -15.94 -12.81 -13.66
CA LEU A 428 -16.93 -13.88 -13.59
C LEU A 428 -17.98 -13.54 -12.51
N PRO A 429 -19.25 -13.97 -12.67
CA PRO A 429 -20.27 -13.76 -11.66
C PRO A 429 -19.94 -14.44 -10.31
N PHE A 430 -20.50 -13.89 -9.23
CA PHE A 430 -20.61 -14.60 -7.96
C PHE A 430 -21.53 -15.82 -8.14
N ILE A 431 -21.16 -17.04 -7.72
CA ILE A 431 -19.99 -17.47 -6.94
C ILE A 431 -18.88 -17.98 -7.88
N CYS A 432 -17.66 -17.43 -7.82
CA CYS A 432 -16.53 -17.94 -8.61
C CYS A 432 -15.55 -18.77 -7.76
N HIS A 433 -15.22 -20.00 -8.22
CA HIS A 433 -14.25 -20.89 -7.57
C HIS A 433 -13.29 -21.49 -8.61
N ILE A 434 -11.98 -21.29 -8.45
CA ILE A 434 -10.96 -21.78 -9.40
C ILE A 434 -10.95 -23.33 -9.46
N ASN A 435 -11.23 -24.02 -8.35
CA ASN A 435 -11.30 -25.49 -8.31
C ASN A 435 -12.67 -26.06 -8.75
N LYS A 436 -13.44 -25.29 -9.53
CA LYS A 436 -14.69 -25.76 -10.21
C LYS A 436 -15.83 -26.21 -9.29
N GLY A 437 -15.81 -25.81 -8.01
CA GLY A 437 -16.78 -26.25 -7.03
C GLY A 437 -16.43 -27.55 -6.32
N ASN A 438 -15.27 -28.14 -6.58
CA ASN A 438 -14.74 -29.24 -5.77
C ASN A 438 -14.47 -28.77 -4.34
N ASP A 439 -14.64 -29.68 -3.38
CA ASP A 439 -14.24 -29.53 -1.97
C ASP A 439 -14.83 -28.29 -1.26
N ILE A 440 -15.98 -27.79 -1.73
CA ILE A 440 -16.76 -26.74 -1.06
C ILE A 440 -18.23 -27.14 -0.95
N ASN A 441 -18.86 -26.78 0.17
CA ASN A 441 -20.31 -26.84 0.37
C ASN A 441 -20.87 -25.43 0.51
N ILE A 442 -22.03 -25.17 -0.09
CA ILE A 442 -22.67 -23.85 -0.12
C ILE A 442 -24.09 -23.97 0.43
N TYR A 443 -24.46 -23.13 1.39
CA TYR A 443 -25.81 -23.11 1.94
C TYR A 443 -26.20 -21.70 2.39
N LYS A 444 -27.51 -21.48 2.56
CA LYS A 444 -28.05 -20.25 3.15
C LYS A 444 -28.63 -20.51 4.53
N LYS A 445 -28.31 -19.64 5.48
CA LYS A 445 -28.87 -19.65 6.85
C LYS A 445 -29.24 -18.22 7.24
N ASN A 446 -30.49 -18.02 7.67
CA ASN A 446 -31.05 -16.70 8.03
C ASN A 446 -30.83 -15.60 6.96
N GLY A 447 -30.85 -15.99 5.68
CA GLY A 447 -30.64 -15.07 4.55
C GLY A 447 -29.18 -14.75 4.19
N TYR A 448 -28.20 -15.28 4.94
CA TYR A 448 -26.77 -15.14 4.66
C TYR A 448 -26.22 -16.39 3.97
N THR A 449 -25.23 -16.21 3.10
CA THR A 449 -24.53 -17.31 2.40
C THR A 449 -23.34 -17.79 3.24
N PHE A 450 -23.22 -19.11 3.37
CA PHE A 450 -22.12 -19.80 4.04
C PHE A 450 -21.42 -20.72 3.03
N ILE A 451 -20.08 -20.74 3.09
CA ILE A 451 -19.22 -21.56 2.24
C ILE A 451 -18.26 -22.31 3.15
N ASN A 452 -18.19 -23.64 3.03
CA ASN A 452 -17.32 -24.52 3.82
C ASN A 452 -16.63 -25.55 2.95
#